data_AF-A0A101DAP6-F1
#
_entry.id   AF-A0A101DAP6-F1
#
_cell.length_a   1.000
_cell.length_b   1.000
_cell.length_c   1.000
_cell.angle_alpha   90.00
_cell.angle_beta   90.00
_cell.angle_gamma   90.00
#
_symmetry.space_group_name_H-M   'P 1'
#
loop_
_entity.id
_entity.type
_entity.pdbx_description
1 polymer ?
#
loop_
_entity_poly.entity_id
_entity_poly.type
_entity_poly.pdbx_seq_one_letter_code
_entity_poly.pdbx_strand_id
1 'polypeptide(L)'
;YRLARRNAHNADAALSTTLGNMLMEPGHFRKDADLGFRFLVLSHTLLSYLSGLGAHRGEQLPQAAQAQLLEQAEALASSLDEIATGLRGEQPLAIHSDEEQALAQSLEQIADDVDERQRLVQTQLALICRQLAPLRTLAAHLQKDRH
;
A
#
# COMPACT_ATOMS: atom_id res chain seq x y z
N TYR A 1 10.83 11.73 5.23
CA TYR A 1 10.30 10.62 6.07
C TYR A 1 9.33 11.07 7.17
N ARG A 2 9.76 11.77 8.24
CA ARG A 2 8.88 12.07 9.41
C ARG A 2 7.56 12.78 9.07
N LEU A 3 7.62 13.80 8.20
CA LEU A 3 6.42 14.53 7.76
C LEU A 3 5.45 13.62 6.99
N ALA A 4 5.95 12.86 6.02
CA ALA A 4 5.15 11.90 5.26
C ALA A 4 4.49 10.85 6.17
N ARG A 5 5.25 10.27 7.11
CA ARG A 5 4.72 9.33 8.11
C ARG A 5 3.59 9.96 8.94
N ARG A 6 3.78 11.19 9.43
CA ARG A 6 2.76 11.89 10.22
C ARG A 6 1.50 12.13 9.38
N ASN A 7 1.66 12.60 8.15
CA ASN A 7 0.54 12.86 7.25
C ASN A 7 -0.25 11.58 6.96
N ALA A 8 0.43 10.45 6.76
CA ALA A 8 -0.21 9.17 6.51
C ALA A 8 -1.02 8.68 7.73
N HIS A 9 -0.46 8.74 8.93
CA HIS A 9 -1.21 8.41 10.16
C HIS A 9 -2.38 9.37 10.43
N ASN A 10 -2.24 10.66 10.11
CA ASN A 10 -3.33 11.61 10.25
C ASN A 10 -4.49 11.30 9.28
N ALA A 11 -4.18 10.94 8.03
CA ALA A 11 -5.17 10.55 7.04
C ALA A 11 -5.91 9.26 7.46
N ASP A 12 -5.15 8.29 7.97
CA ASP A 12 -5.67 7.02 8.50
C ASP A 12 -6.60 7.22 9.72
N ALA A 13 -6.20 8.07 10.67
CA ALA A 13 -7.04 8.44 11.81
C ALA A 13 -8.34 9.17 11.39
N ALA A 14 -8.24 10.07 10.39
CA ALA A 14 -9.39 10.77 9.82
C ALA A 14 -10.36 9.79 9.12
N LEU A 15 -9.83 8.81 8.39
CA LEU A 15 -10.62 7.74 7.78
C LEU A 15 -11.33 6.90 8.84
N SER A 16 -10.59 6.41 9.85
CA SER A 16 -11.17 5.62 10.94
C SER A 16 -12.29 6.36 11.68
N THR A 17 -12.11 7.66 11.93
CA THR A 17 -13.12 8.50 12.58
C THR A 17 -14.37 8.64 11.72
N THR A 18 -14.18 8.91 10.43
CA THR A 18 -15.28 9.05 9.46
C THR A 18 -16.11 7.76 9.39
N LEU A 19 -15.46 6.60 9.30
CA LEU A 19 -16.15 5.30 9.23
C LEU A 19 -16.88 4.95 10.54
N GLY A 20 -16.30 5.30 11.69
CA GLY A 20 -16.97 5.16 12.98
C GLY A 20 -18.28 5.97 13.05
N ASN A 21 -18.28 7.18 12.49
CA ASN A 21 -19.47 8.02 12.42
C ASN A 21 -20.52 7.44 11.45
N MET A 22 -20.10 6.94 10.27
CA MET A 22 -21.02 6.32 9.29
C MET A 22 -21.80 5.12 9.86
N LEU A 23 -21.20 4.36 10.78
CA LEU A 23 -21.90 3.25 11.45
C LEU A 23 -23.08 3.70 12.32
N MET A 24 -23.05 4.94 12.79
CA MET A 24 -24.13 5.53 13.59
C MET A 24 -25.28 6.03 12.71
N GLU A 25 -25.11 6.11 11.38
CA GLU A 25 -26.13 6.55 10.44
C GLU A 25 -27.05 5.38 9.99
N PRO A 26 -28.35 5.64 9.73
CA PRO A 26 -29.30 4.60 9.35
C PRO A 26 -29.20 4.18 7.88
N GLY A 27 -29.42 2.88 7.62
CA GLY A 27 -29.75 2.34 6.29
C GLY A 27 -28.58 2.29 5.30
N HIS A 28 -28.57 3.20 4.33
CA HIS A 28 -27.72 3.08 3.13
C HIS A 28 -26.22 3.32 3.42
N PHE A 29 -25.90 4.18 4.38
CA PHE A 29 -24.51 4.53 4.75
C PHE A 29 -23.70 3.34 5.29
N ARG A 30 -24.37 2.26 5.73
CA ARG A 30 -23.70 1.07 6.25
C ARG A 30 -23.01 0.21 5.18
N LYS A 31 -23.50 0.22 3.94
CA LYS A 31 -22.86 -0.53 2.84
C LYS A 31 -21.54 0.14 2.42
N ASP A 32 -21.54 1.46 2.33
CA ASP A 32 -20.34 2.24 2.01
C ASP A 32 -19.30 2.13 3.15
N ALA A 33 -19.77 2.01 4.39
CA ALA A 33 -18.91 1.80 5.55
C ALA A 33 -18.12 0.47 5.46
N ASP A 34 -18.70 -0.63 4.97
CA ASP A 34 -18.00 -1.92 4.85
C ASP A 34 -16.79 -1.84 3.91
N LEU A 35 -16.97 -1.26 2.72
CA LEU A 35 -15.87 -1.01 1.79
C LEU A 35 -14.80 -0.10 2.41
N GLY A 36 -15.23 0.93 3.13
CA GLY A 36 -14.35 1.80 3.88
C GLY A 36 -13.54 1.07 4.96
N PHE A 37 -14.13 0.14 5.70
CA PHE A 37 -13.41 -0.68 6.69
C PHE A 37 -12.39 -1.60 6.04
N ARG A 38 -12.74 -2.21 4.92
CA ARG A 38 -11.78 -3.03 4.15
C ARG A 38 -10.59 -2.18 3.69
N PHE A 39 -10.84 -0.95 3.26
CA PHE A 39 -9.77 -0.01 2.90
C PHE A 39 -8.93 0.39 4.12
N LEU A 40 -9.56 0.66 5.26
CA LEU A 40 -8.88 1.00 6.51
C LEU A 40 -7.93 -0.13 6.96
N VAL A 41 -8.35 -1.39 6.87
CA VAL A 41 -7.51 -2.54 7.20
C VAL A 41 -6.28 -2.62 6.28
N LEU A 42 -6.45 -2.39 4.97
CA LEU A 42 -5.32 -2.35 4.04
C LEU A 42 -4.38 -1.17 4.33
N SER A 43 -4.92 0.00 4.65
CA SER A 43 -4.15 1.18 5.06
C SER A 43 -3.28 0.88 6.28
N HIS A 44 -3.86 0.35 7.36
CA HIS A 44 -3.12 -0.07 8.55
C HIS A 44 -2.01 -1.07 8.24
N THR A 45 -2.31 -2.05 7.37
CA THR A 45 -1.38 -3.10 6.96
C THR A 45 -0.18 -2.51 6.20
N LEU A 46 -0.45 -1.65 5.20
CA LEU A 46 0.58 -0.92 4.47
C LEU A 46 1.44 -0.04 5.38
N LEU A 47 0.82 0.72 6.28
CA LEU A 47 1.53 1.60 7.22
C LEU A 47 2.41 0.81 8.18
N SER A 48 2.01 -0.41 8.54
CA SER A 48 2.83 -1.32 9.35
C SER A 48 4.09 -1.75 8.59
N TYR A 49 3.96 -2.12 7.31
CA TYR A 49 5.12 -2.50 6.49
C TYR A 49 6.07 -1.32 6.20
N LEU A 50 5.51 -0.15 5.88
CA LEU A 50 6.27 1.10 5.72
C LEU A 50 6.95 1.54 7.03
N SER A 51 6.36 1.21 8.18
CA SER A 51 7.00 1.43 9.49
C SER A 51 8.20 0.52 9.68
N GLY A 52 8.11 -0.75 9.28
CA GLY A 52 9.23 -1.68 9.23
C GLY A 52 10.40 -1.11 8.43
N LEU A 53 10.16 -0.68 7.19
CA LEU A 53 11.20 -0.02 6.37
C LEU A 53 11.81 1.22 7.06
N GLY A 54 10.95 2.06 7.65
CA GLY A 54 11.38 3.30 8.27
C GLY A 54 12.16 3.16 9.58
N ALA A 55 12.03 2.02 10.27
CA ALA A 55 12.83 1.67 11.44
C ALA A 55 14.31 1.43 11.08
N HIS A 56 14.57 0.94 9.85
CA HIS A 56 15.91 0.57 9.36
C HIS A 56 16.50 1.58 8.36
N ARG A 57 15.89 2.76 8.18
CA ARG A 57 16.26 3.77 7.16
C ARG A 57 17.71 4.30 7.21
N GLY A 58 18.42 4.10 8.32
CA GLY A 58 19.78 4.59 8.52
C GLY A 58 20.84 3.51 8.29
N GLU A 59 20.42 2.28 8.02
CA GLU A 59 21.31 1.15 7.85
C GLU A 59 21.71 0.99 6.39
N GLN A 60 22.98 0.66 6.15
CA GLN A 60 23.50 0.50 4.80
C GLN A 60 23.14 -0.88 4.24
N LEU A 61 22.54 -0.89 3.05
CA LEU A 61 22.34 -2.08 2.26
C LEU A 61 23.64 -2.48 1.53
N PRO A 62 23.83 -3.77 1.20
CA PRO A 62 24.88 -4.19 0.29
C PRO A 62 24.79 -3.42 -1.04
N GLN A 63 25.91 -2.88 -1.52
CA GLN A 63 25.96 -2.06 -2.73
C GLN A 63 25.39 -2.79 -3.96
N ALA A 64 25.62 -4.10 -4.05
CA ALA A 64 25.13 -4.95 -5.14
C ALA A 64 23.59 -5.04 -5.20
N ALA A 65 22.89 -4.91 -4.06
CA ALA A 65 21.43 -5.00 -4.00
C ALA A 65 20.73 -3.64 -4.02
N GLN A 66 21.46 -2.56 -3.70
CA GLN A 66 20.88 -1.24 -3.49
C GLN A 66 20.18 -0.69 -4.73
N ALA A 67 20.80 -0.81 -5.92
CA ALA A 67 20.22 -0.29 -7.16
C ALA A 67 18.92 -1.01 -7.53
N GLN A 68 18.93 -2.34 -7.50
CA GLN A 68 17.75 -3.17 -7.81
C GLN A 68 16.60 -2.89 -6.84
N LEU A 69 16.87 -2.84 -5.53
CA LEU A 69 15.83 -2.56 -4.53
C LEU A 69 15.25 -1.16 -4.65
N LEU A 70 16.07 -0.18 -5.06
CA LEU A 70 15.60 1.17 -5.29
C LEU A 70 14.65 1.22 -6.48
N GLU A 71 15.01 0.58 -7.60
CA GLU A 71 14.16 0.48 -8.79
C GLU A 71 12.83 -0.22 -8.47
N GLN A 72 12.87 -1.32 -7.73
CA GLN A 72 11.67 -2.03 -7.28
C GLN A 72 10.79 -1.18 -6.35
N ALA A 73 11.39 -0.40 -5.46
CA ALA A 73 10.66 0.51 -4.58
C ALA A 73 10.03 1.68 -5.34
N GLU A 74 10.70 2.20 -6.36
CA GLU A 74 10.19 3.25 -7.25
C GLU A 74 9.00 2.75 -8.08
N ALA A 75 9.09 1.54 -8.63
CA ALA A 75 7.96 0.89 -9.31
C ALA A 75 6.74 0.74 -8.37
N LEU A 76 6.97 0.27 -7.14
CA LEU A 76 5.93 0.18 -6.11
C LEU A 76 5.29 1.53 -5.79
N ALA A 77 6.10 2.58 -5.67
CA ALA A 77 5.62 3.94 -5.42
C ALA A 77 4.76 4.46 -6.57
N SER A 78 5.16 4.18 -7.83
CA SER A 78 4.37 4.51 -9.02
C SER A 78 3.01 3.81 -9.00
N SER A 79 2.98 2.51 -8.71
CA SER A 79 1.72 1.75 -8.57
C SER A 79 0.78 2.32 -7.50
N LEU A 80 1.32 2.73 -6.35
CA LEU A 80 0.53 3.37 -5.30
C LEU A 80 -0.01 4.73 -5.74
N ASP A 81 0.75 5.51 -6.51
CA ASP A 81 0.31 6.79 -7.05
C ASP A 81 -0.78 6.64 -8.12
N GLU A 82 -0.69 5.62 -8.97
CA GLU A 82 -1.75 5.26 -9.92
C GLU A 82 -3.05 4.90 -9.20
N ILE A 83 -2.98 4.07 -8.15
CA ILE A 83 -4.16 3.72 -7.34
C ILE A 83 -4.74 4.97 -6.69
N ALA A 84 -3.91 5.85 -6.14
CA ALA A 84 -4.37 7.10 -5.53
C ALA A 84 -5.03 8.03 -6.56
N THR A 85 -4.49 8.11 -7.77
CA THR A 85 -5.04 8.86 -8.90
C THR A 85 -6.39 8.29 -9.36
N GLY A 86 -6.50 6.97 -9.43
CA GLY A 86 -7.76 6.26 -9.64
C GLY A 86 -8.79 6.61 -8.56
N LEU A 87 -8.43 6.54 -7.27
CA LEU A 87 -9.34 6.90 -6.17
C LEU A 87 -9.89 8.33 -6.25
N ARG A 88 -9.10 9.28 -6.78
CA ARG A 88 -9.57 10.66 -7.00
C ARG A 88 -10.53 10.80 -8.19
N GLY A 89 -10.72 9.74 -8.98
CA GLY A 89 -11.54 9.74 -10.18
C GLY A 89 -10.87 10.43 -11.36
N GLU A 90 -9.56 10.64 -11.30
CA GLU A 90 -8.80 11.35 -12.33
C GLU A 90 -8.54 10.45 -13.55
N GLN A 91 -8.49 9.12 -13.36
CA GLN A 91 -8.25 8.14 -14.42
C GLN A 91 -8.96 6.80 -14.12
N PRO A 92 -9.35 6.01 -15.14
CA PRO A 92 -9.86 4.66 -14.94
C PRO A 92 -8.80 3.77 -14.28
N LEU A 93 -9.21 2.98 -13.27
CA LEU A 93 -8.29 2.08 -12.57
C LEU A 93 -8.45 0.63 -13.02
N ALA A 94 -7.38 0.04 -13.55
CA ALA A 94 -7.32 -1.40 -13.78
C ALA A 94 -7.24 -2.16 -12.44
N ILE A 95 -8.02 -3.24 -12.31
CA ILE A 95 -8.04 -4.10 -11.12
C ILE A 95 -6.88 -5.10 -11.04
N HIS A 96 -6.13 -5.24 -12.13
CA HIS A 96 -5.05 -6.21 -12.31
C HIS A 96 -3.86 -5.54 -13.01
N SER A 97 -2.64 -5.94 -12.62
CA SER A 97 -1.39 -5.56 -13.27
C SER A 97 -0.44 -6.76 -13.28
N ASP A 98 -0.05 -7.18 -14.48
CA ASP A 98 0.97 -8.23 -14.66
C ASP A 98 2.34 -7.78 -14.12
N GLU A 99 2.64 -6.49 -14.24
CA GLU A 99 3.89 -5.89 -13.77
C GLU A 99 3.99 -5.94 -12.25
N GLU A 100 2.91 -5.62 -11.53
CA GLU A 100 2.86 -5.75 -10.06
C GLU A 100 2.98 -7.19 -9.61
N GLN A 101 2.38 -8.13 -10.36
CA GLN A 101 2.48 -9.54 -10.06
C GLN A 101 3.91 -10.06 -10.27
N ALA A 102 4.57 -9.67 -11.36
CA ALA A 102 5.96 -10.02 -11.63
C ALA A 102 6.91 -9.41 -10.58
N LEU A 103 6.66 -8.17 -10.17
CA LEU A 103 7.41 -7.49 -9.12
C LEU A 103 7.28 -8.19 -7.77
N ALA A 104 6.07 -8.58 -7.38
CA ALA A 104 5.85 -9.36 -6.15
C ALA A 104 6.62 -10.69 -6.17
N GLN A 105 6.57 -11.42 -7.28
CA GLN A 105 7.30 -12.67 -7.44
C GLN A 105 8.82 -12.47 -7.36
N SER A 106 9.34 -11.41 -7.98
CA SER A 106 10.77 -11.06 -7.91
C SER A 106 11.21 -10.72 -6.49
N LEU A 107 10.41 -9.96 -5.74
CA LEU A 107 10.71 -9.57 -4.35
C LEU A 107 10.63 -10.74 -3.37
N GLU A 108 9.81 -11.76 -3.67
CA GLU A 108 9.68 -12.98 -2.87
C GLU A 108 10.81 -13.99 -3.09
N GLN A 109 11.58 -13.85 -4.17
CA GLN A 109 12.76 -14.68 -4.46
C GLN A 109 13.97 -14.23 -3.64
N ILE A 110 13.90 -14.45 -2.33
CA ILE A 110 14.94 -14.10 -1.38
C ILE A 110 15.92 -15.28 -1.23
N ALA A 111 17.20 -15.05 -1.53
CA ALA A 111 18.24 -16.05 -1.34
C ALA A 111 18.46 -16.39 0.16
N ASP A 112 18.84 -17.62 0.45
CA ASP A 112 19.05 -18.09 1.83
C ASP A 112 20.25 -17.39 2.50
N ASP A 113 21.26 -17.00 1.73
CA ASP A 113 22.51 -16.38 2.19
C ASP A 113 22.50 -14.85 2.16
N VAL A 114 21.35 -14.23 1.86
CA VAL A 114 21.24 -12.77 1.78
C VAL A 114 21.40 -12.10 3.14
N ASP A 115 22.05 -10.92 3.16
CA ASP A 115 22.17 -10.07 4.34
C ASP A 115 20.80 -9.78 4.98
N GLU A 116 20.75 -9.81 6.31
CA GLU A 116 19.50 -9.69 7.08
C GLU A 116 18.76 -8.37 6.79
N ARG A 117 19.47 -7.26 6.55
CA ARG A 117 18.84 -5.98 6.21
C ARG A 117 18.24 -6.01 4.82
N GLN A 118 18.94 -6.62 3.87
CA GLN A 118 18.41 -6.83 2.53
C GLN A 118 17.17 -7.72 2.58
N ARG A 119 17.21 -8.83 3.33
CA ARG A 119 16.05 -9.71 3.55
C ARG A 119 14.87 -8.94 4.09
N LEU A 120 15.10 -8.09 5.10
CA LEU A 120 14.05 -7.26 5.69
C LEU A 120 13.44 -6.31 4.65
N VAL A 121 14.26 -5.55 3.94
CA VAL A 121 13.78 -4.59 2.93
C VAL A 121 12.99 -5.31 1.82
N GLN A 122 13.53 -6.39 1.27
CA GLN A 122 12.85 -7.21 0.26
C GLN A 122 11.51 -7.74 0.78
N THR A 123 11.48 -8.28 2.00
CA THR A 123 10.26 -8.80 2.60
C THR A 123 9.20 -7.71 2.76
N GLN A 124 9.57 -6.53 3.27
CA GLN A 124 8.61 -5.42 3.43
C GLN A 124 8.09 -4.93 2.07
N LEU A 125 8.95 -4.83 1.05
CA LEU A 125 8.53 -4.47 -0.30
C LEU A 125 7.60 -5.53 -0.91
N ALA A 126 7.90 -6.83 -0.75
CA ALA A 126 7.04 -7.91 -1.20
C ALA A 126 5.65 -7.84 -0.55
N LEU A 127 5.61 -7.62 0.77
CA LEU A 127 4.37 -7.49 1.54
C LEU A 127 3.53 -6.30 1.09
N ILE A 128 4.17 -5.15 0.80
CA ILE A 128 3.50 -3.97 0.21
C ILE A 128 2.97 -4.31 -1.19
N CYS A 129 3.78 -4.95 -2.04
CA CYS A 129 3.39 -5.34 -3.39
C CYS A 129 2.13 -6.22 -3.40
N ARG A 130 2.03 -7.16 -2.45
CA ARG A 130 0.86 -8.04 -2.29
C ARG A 130 -0.42 -7.31 -1.86
N GLN A 131 -0.32 -6.09 -1.33
CA GLN A 131 -1.50 -5.27 -1.05
C GLN A 131 -2.02 -4.51 -2.28
N LEU A 132 -1.25 -4.40 -3.38
CA LEU A 132 -1.64 -3.60 -4.55
C LEU A 132 -2.91 -4.14 -5.22
N ALA A 133 -3.01 -5.45 -5.47
CA ALA A 133 -4.20 -6.02 -6.09
C ALA A 133 -5.49 -5.86 -5.25
N PRO A 134 -5.49 -6.14 -3.92
CA PRO A 134 -6.61 -5.79 -3.05
C PRO A 134 -6.98 -4.30 -3.08
N LEU A 135 -5.98 -3.40 -3.07
CA LEU A 135 -6.20 -1.96 -3.13
C LEU A 135 -6.83 -1.54 -4.46
N ARG A 136 -6.30 -2.02 -5.59
CA ARG A 136 -6.86 -1.77 -6.93
C ARG A 136 -8.30 -2.22 -7.02
N THR A 137 -8.58 -3.42 -6.52
CA THR A 137 -9.95 -3.96 -6.51
C THR A 137 -10.89 -3.06 -5.72
N LEU A 138 -10.54 -2.68 -4.49
CA LEU A 138 -11.39 -1.81 -3.67
C LEU A 138 -11.55 -0.42 -4.28
N ALA A 139 -10.46 0.17 -4.76
CA ALA A 139 -10.47 1.48 -5.40
C ALA A 139 -11.36 1.51 -6.65
N ALA A 140 -11.31 0.47 -7.49
CA ALA A 140 -12.17 0.37 -8.66
C ALA A 140 -13.65 0.17 -8.30
N HIS A 141 -13.97 -0.50 -7.18
CA HIS A 141 -15.36 -0.58 -6.69
C HIS A 141 -15.85 0.80 -6.26
N LEU A 142 -15.06 1.53 -5.48
CA LEU A 142 -15.38 2.90 -5.05
C LEU A 142 -15.53 3.88 -6.22
N GLN A 143 -14.80 3.68 -7.32
CA GLN A 143 -15.01 4.47 -8.55
C GLN A 143 -16.37 4.19 -9.20
N LYS A 144 -16.81 2.94 -9.24
CA LYS A 144 -18.08 2.56 -9.87
C LYS A 144 -19.28 3.08 -9.09
N ASP A 145 -19.22 3.08 -7.76
CA ASP A 145 -20.31 3.54 -6.91
C ASP A 145 -20.50 5.09 -6.94
N ARG A 146 -19.55 5.83 -7.54
CA ARG A 146 -19.65 7.30 -7.72
C ARG A 146 -20.44 7.72 -8.96
N HIS A 147 -20.81 6.80 -9.84
CA HIS A 147 -21.54 7.03 -11.09
C HIS A 147 -22.95 6.46 -11.03
#